data_AF-A0A1M2VJE5-F1
#
_entry.id   AF-A0A1M2VJE5-F1
#
_cell.length_a   1.000
_cell.length_b   1.000
_cell.length_c   1.000
_cell.angle_alpha   90.00
_cell.angle_beta   90.00
_cell.angle_gamma   90.00
#
_symmetry.space_group_name_H-M   'P 1'
#
loop_
_entity.id
_entity.type
_entity.pdbx_description
1 polymer ?
#
loop_
_entity_poly.entity_id
_entity_poly.type
_entity_poly.pdbx_seq_one_letter_code
_entity_poly.pdbx_strand_id
1 'polypeptide(L)'
;MSLHKFRINPPKPYAERMTETRADVRRIVRDQLSQITGQPNATMKWAHNAYMKDVVSRYRVRLEGWPLAEVPFRNLSDVPNLQKLELLLRGLRGGTIRFVHITEAQYQAMVADPSPWIGHQDAIGEEGDADDT
;
A
#
# COMPACT_ATOMS: atom_id res chain seq x y z
N MET A 1 -19.33 -50.56 -5.33
CA MET A 1 -18.85 -49.72 -4.21
C MET A 1 -18.05 -48.57 -4.79
N SER A 2 -18.65 -47.38 -4.95
CA SER A 2 -17.97 -46.21 -5.54
C SER A 2 -17.12 -45.51 -4.50
N LEU A 3 -15.80 -45.60 -4.66
CA LEU A 3 -14.84 -44.76 -3.95
C LEU A 3 -14.98 -43.33 -4.48
N HIS A 4 -15.73 -42.50 -3.76
CA HIS A 4 -15.70 -41.06 -3.94
C HIS A 4 -14.26 -40.58 -3.66
N LYS A 5 -13.48 -40.39 -4.73
CA LYS A 5 -12.19 -39.70 -4.65
C LYS A 5 -12.48 -38.27 -4.21
N PHE A 6 -12.32 -37.99 -2.93
CA PHE A 6 -12.22 -36.63 -2.43
C PHE A 6 -11.08 -35.96 -3.19
N ARG A 7 -11.41 -35.08 -4.14
CA ARG A 7 -10.43 -34.18 -4.73
C ARG A 7 -10.06 -33.19 -3.63
N ILE A 8 -9.05 -33.53 -2.84
CA ILE A 8 -8.37 -32.56 -1.98
C ILE A 8 -7.79 -31.54 -2.96
N ASN A 9 -8.44 -30.38 -3.06
CA ASN A 9 -7.88 -29.28 -3.83
C ASN A 9 -6.53 -28.96 -3.19
N PRO A 10 -5.40 -29.08 -3.91
CA PRO A 10 -4.11 -28.81 -3.31
C PRO A 10 -4.13 -27.38 -2.73
N PRO A 11 -3.56 -27.16 -1.54
CA PRO A 11 -3.47 -25.82 -0.99
C PRO A 11 -2.79 -24.93 -2.03
N LYS A 12 -3.40 -23.78 -2.33
CA LYS A 12 -2.89 -22.86 -3.35
C LYS A 12 -1.38 -22.62 -3.14
N PRO A 13 -0.56 -22.72 -4.19
CA PRO A 13 0.87 -22.47 -4.11
C PRO A 13 1.14 -21.08 -3.54
N TYR A 14 2.27 -20.96 -2.81
CA TYR A 14 2.66 -19.74 -2.10
C TYR A 14 2.64 -18.48 -2.99
N ALA A 15 3.08 -18.60 -4.26
CA ALA A 15 3.07 -17.51 -5.23
C ALA A 15 1.64 -17.05 -5.61
N GLU A 16 0.68 -17.97 -5.69
CA GLU A 16 -0.73 -17.63 -5.94
C GLU A 16 -1.31 -16.89 -4.74
N ARG A 17 -1.04 -17.36 -3.51
CA ARG A 17 -1.46 -16.65 -2.29
C ARG A 17 -0.88 -15.24 -2.18
N MET A 18 0.39 -15.06 -2.55
CA MET A 18 1.00 -13.72 -2.63
C MET A 18 0.30 -12.83 -3.63
N THR A 19 0.00 -13.36 -4.82
CA THR A 19 -0.68 -12.61 -5.89
C THR A 19 -2.09 -12.19 -5.46
N GLU A 20 -2.85 -13.12 -4.86
CA GLU A 20 -4.18 -12.85 -4.31
C GLU A 20 -4.14 -11.82 -3.19
N THR A 21 -3.23 -11.97 -2.23
CA THR A 21 -3.08 -11.03 -1.11
C THR A 21 -2.72 -9.63 -1.62
N ARG A 22 -1.83 -9.52 -2.61
CA ARG A 22 -1.52 -8.22 -3.26
C ARG A 22 -2.75 -7.62 -3.93
N ALA A 23 -3.54 -8.41 -4.64
CA ALA A 23 -4.76 -7.95 -5.29
C ALA A 23 -5.79 -7.44 -4.25
N ASP A 24 -5.93 -8.16 -3.14
CA ASP A 24 -6.81 -7.77 -2.04
C ASP A 24 -6.37 -6.46 -1.37
N VAL A 25 -5.07 -6.32 -1.07
CA VAL A 25 -4.53 -5.08 -0.50
C VAL A 25 -4.75 -3.91 -1.47
N ARG A 26 -4.46 -4.09 -2.77
CA ARG A 26 -4.69 -3.05 -3.79
C ARG A 26 -6.15 -2.64 -3.86
N ARG A 27 -7.05 -3.62 -3.83
CA ARG A 27 -8.50 -3.39 -3.86
C ARG A 27 -8.93 -2.56 -2.65
N ILE A 28 -8.56 -2.95 -1.44
CA ILE A 28 -8.95 -2.22 -0.22
C ILE A 28 -8.36 -0.81 -0.21
N VAL A 29 -7.09 -0.64 -0.56
CA VAL A 29 -6.44 0.68 -0.62
C VAL A 29 -7.15 1.59 -1.62
N ARG A 30 -7.42 1.10 -2.83
CA ARG A 30 -8.16 1.86 -3.85
C ARG A 30 -9.56 2.19 -3.36
N ASP A 31 -10.29 1.22 -2.85
CA ASP A 31 -11.67 1.42 -2.41
C ASP A 31 -11.75 2.44 -1.26
N GLN A 32 -10.84 2.38 -0.28
CA GLN A 32 -10.73 3.38 0.78
C GLN A 32 -10.36 4.77 0.24
N LEU A 33 -9.40 4.84 -0.69
CA LEU A 33 -8.99 6.10 -1.30
C LEU A 33 -10.13 6.72 -2.11
N SER A 34 -10.82 5.94 -2.93
CA SER A 34 -11.98 6.41 -3.69
C SER A 34 -13.12 6.87 -2.79
N GLN A 35 -13.35 6.16 -1.67
CA GLN A 35 -14.38 6.52 -0.71
C GLN A 35 -14.09 7.84 0.01
N ILE A 36 -12.86 8.05 0.48
CA ILE A 36 -12.50 9.29 1.20
C ILE A 36 -12.37 10.50 0.26
N THR A 37 -11.90 10.28 -0.96
CA THR A 37 -11.73 11.37 -1.94
C THR A 37 -13.01 11.67 -2.72
N GLY A 38 -14.01 10.78 -2.67
CA GLY A 38 -15.21 10.84 -3.51
C GLY A 38 -14.92 10.62 -5.01
N GLN A 39 -13.70 10.19 -5.37
CA GLN A 39 -13.26 10.04 -6.75
C GLN A 39 -13.14 8.54 -7.09
N PRO A 40 -14.03 7.98 -7.92
CA PRO A 40 -14.01 6.54 -8.22
C PRO A 40 -12.72 6.10 -8.93
N ASN A 41 -12.08 7.01 -9.66
CA ASN A 41 -10.84 6.77 -10.41
C ASN A 41 -9.57 7.16 -9.65
N ALA A 42 -9.67 7.43 -8.33
CA ALA A 42 -8.49 7.72 -7.52
C ALA A 42 -7.53 6.52 -7.56
N THR A 43 -6.29 6.79 -7.94
CA THR A 43 -5.25 5.75 -8.05
C THR A 43 -4.15 6.04 -7.05
N MET A 44 -3.79 5.02 -6.27
CA MET A 44 -2.70 5.12 -5.31
C MET A 44 -1.35 5.26 -6.02
N LYS A 45 -0.53 6.21 -5.57
CA LYS A 45 0.87 6.35 -5.97
C LYS A 45 1.77 5.95 -4.80
N TRP A 46 2.68 5.02 -5.03
CA TRP A 46 3.57 4.50 -3.98
C TRP A 46 4.94 5.18 -3.94
N ALA A 47 5.36 5.80 -5.05
CA ALA A 47 6.58 6.60 -5.06
C ALA A 47 6.40 7.85 -4.19
N HIS A 48 7.39 8.17 -3.36
CA HIS A 48 7.33 9.25 -2.37
C HIS A 48 6.86 10.59 -2.97
N ASN A 49 7.52 11.04 -4.05
CA ASN A 49 7.18 12.29 -4.73
C ASN A 49 5.77 12.26 -5.36
N ALA A 50 5.41 11.13 -5.98
CA ALA A 50 4.10 10.97 -6.60
C ALA A 50 2.98 10.87 -5.56
N TYR A 51 3.23 10.25 -4.41
CA TYR A 51 2.29 10.19 -3.29
C TYR A 51 2.02 11.60 -2.74
N MET A 52 3.08 12.37 -2.47
CA MET A 52 2.95 13.73 -1.97
C MET A 52 2.18 14.64 -2.95
N LYS A 53 2.44 14.51 -4.26
CA LYS A 53 1.77 15.33 -5.28
C LYS A 53 0.35 14.87 -5.60
N ASP A 54 0.17 13.60 -5.93
CA ASP A 54 -1.09 13.09 -6.50
C ASP A 54 -2.08 12.60 -5.44
N VAL A 55 -1.62 12.27 -4.22
CA VAL A 55 -2.49 11.84 -3.12
C VAL A 55 -2.65 12.95 -2.10
N VAL A 56 -1.54 13.40 -1.52
CA VAL A 56 -1.55 14.35 -0.39
C VAL A 56 -1.94 15.75 -0.85
N SER A 57 -1.27 16.31 -1.85
CA SER A 57 -1.53 17.67 -2.33
C SER A 57 -2.87 17.77 -3.08
N ARG A 58 -3.16 16.81 -3.96
CA ARG A 58 -4.37 16.80 -4.78
C ARG A 58 -5.64 16.55 -3.99
N TYR A 59 -5.65 15.55 -3.10
CA TYR A 59 -6.87 15.12 -2.42
C TYR A 59 -6.92 15.53 -0.95
N ARG A 60 -5.83 16.08 -0.39
CA ARG A 60 -5.73 16.44 1.03
C ARG A 60 -6.07 15.27 1.95
N VAL A 61 -5.54 14.10 1.62
CA VAL A 61 -5.63 12.88 2.42
C VAL A 61 -4.24 12.30 2.66
N ARG A 62 -4.05 11.64 3.80
CA ARG A 62 -2.84 10.87 4.11
C ARG A 62 -3.20 9.46 4.58
N LEU A 63 -2.24 8.56 4.47
CA LEU A 63 -2.32 7.23 5.04
C LEU A 63 -1.77 7.28 6.47
N GLU A 64 -2.57 6.83 7.42
CA GLU A 64 -2.23 6.80 8.84
C GLU A 64 -2.07 5.36 9.32
N GLY A 65 -1.15 5.14 10.26
CA GLY A 65 -0.92 3.83 10.88
C GLY A 65 -0.16 2.82 10.03
N TRP A 66 0.54 3.27 8.98
CA TRP A 66 1.37 2.37 8.18
C TRP A 66 2.57 1.83 8.99
N PRO A 67 2.82 0.51 9.00
CA PRO A 67 3.86 -0.11 9.81
C PRO A 67 5.25 0.03 9.16
N LEU A 68 5.77 1.26 9.09
CA LEU A 68 7.06 1.59 8.44
C LEU A 68 8.24 0.75 8.96
N ALA A 69 8.21 0.36 10.24
CA ALA A 69 9.25 -0.47 10.85
C ALA A 69 9.34 -1.89 10.24
N GLU A 70 8.22 -2.44 9.76
CA GLU A 70 8.17 -3.79 9.20
C GLU A 70 8.12 -3.78 7.67
N VAL A 71 7.37 -2.83 7.11
CA VAL A 71 7.11 -2.73 5.68
C VAL A 71 7.40 -1.30 5.20
N PRO A 72 8.52 -1.11 4.47
CA PRO A 72 8.80 0.17 3.82
C PRO A 72 7.64 0.61 2.93
N PHE A 73 7.39 1.92 2.87
CA PHE A 73 6.36 2.49 2.01
C PHE A 73 6.80 2.40 0.54
N ARG A 74 6.44 1.31 -0.13
CA ARG A 74 6.79 1.05 -1.54
C ARG A 74 5.68 0.31 -2.26
N ASN A 75 5.86 0.11 -3.56
CA ASN A 75 4.88 -0.62 -4.36
C ASN A 75 4.70 -2.05 -3.82
N LEU A 76 3.45 -2.49 -3.73
CA LEU A 76 3.08 -3.81 -3.22
C LEU A 76 3.67 -4.98 -4.04
N SER A 77 4.05 -4.72 -5.30
CA SER A 77 4.79 -5.69 -6.13
C SER A 77 6.17 -5.99 -5.58
N ASP A 78 6.81 -5.00 -4.94
CA ASP A 78 8.18 -5.13 -4.48
C ASP A 78 8.22 -5.81 -3.12
N VAL A 79 7.13 -5.82 -2.35
CA VAL A 79 7.08 -6.47 -1.03
C VAL A 79 7.33 -7.99 -1.17
N PRO A 80 8.45 -8.53 -0.62
CA PRO A 80 8.93 -9.87 -0.98
C PRO A 80 8.27 -10.99 -0.17
N ASN A 81 7.67 -10.68 0.99
CA ASN A 81 7.17 -11.69 1.94
C ASN A 81 5.64 -11.62 2.06
N LEU A 82 4.98 -12.78 1.97
CA LEU A 82 3.55 -12.93 2.19
C LEU A 82 3.13 -12.43 3.58
N GLN A 83 3.93 -12.69 4.61
CA GLN A 83 3.63 -12.25 5.98
C GLN A 83 3.49 -10.73 6.09
N LYS A 84 4.35 -9.99 5.37
CA LYS A 84 4.28 -8.52 5.32
C LYS A 84 3.01 -8.04 4.63
N LEU A 85 2.60 -8.72 3.55
CA LEU A 85 1.35 -8.40 2.85
C LEU A 85 0.11 -8.73 3.71
N GLU A 86 0.13 -9.85 4.44
CA GLU A 86 -0.93 -10.23 5.37
C GLU A 86 -1.03 -9.25 6.54
N LEU A 87 0.10 -8.74 7.04
CA LEU A 87 0.13 -7.69 8.06
C LEU A 87 -0.54 -6.41 7.55
N LEU A 88 -0.19 -5.95 6.35
CA LEU A 88 -0.86 -4.81 5.72
C LEU A 88 -2.36 -5.07 5.52
N LEU A 89 -2.73 -6.25 5.03
CA LEU A 89 -4.12 -6.64 4.82
C LEU A 89 -4.92 -6.60 6.14
N ARG A 90 -4.34 -7.13 7.21
CA ARG A 90 -4.94 -7.11 8.55
C ARG A 90 -5.06 -5.68 9.09
N GLY A 91 -4.04 -4.85 8.93
CA GLY A 91 -4.07 -3.45 9.35
C GLY A 91 -5.13 -2.63 8.61
N LEU A 92 -5.24 -2.83 7.29
CA LEU A 92 -6.26 -2.18 6.44
C LEU A 92 -7.68 -2.64 6.80
N ARG A 93 -7.90 -3.95 6.99
CA ARG A 93 -9.21 -4.50 7.39
C ARG A 93 -9.59 -4.14 8.82
N GLY A 94 -8.59 -4.06 9.71
CA GLY A 94 -8.78 -3.67 11.11
C GLY A 94 -8.92 -2.17 11.32
N GLY A 95 -8.68 -1.34 10.29
CA GLY A 95 -8.76 0.11 10.37
C GLY A 95 -7.60 0.78 11.12
N THR A 96 -6.55 0.01 11.46
CA THR A 96 -5.26 0.55 11.94
C THR A 96 -4.57 1.32 10.83
N ILE A 97 -4.59 0.78 9.61
CA ILE A 97 -4.14 1.45 8.40
C ILE A 97 -5.37 2.01 7.71
N ARG A 98 -5.44 3.33 7.57
CA ARG A 98 -6.58 3.99 6.91
C ARG A 98 -6.18 5.33 6.33
N PHE A 99 -6.94 5.80 5.35
CA PHE A 99 -6.83 7.17 4.90
C PHE A 99 -7.58 8.12 5.84
N VAL A 100 -6.99 9.28 6.07
CA VAL A 100 -7.61 10.37 6.84
C VAL A 100 -7.44 11.68 6.07
N HIS A 101 -8.45 12.55 6.15
CA HIS A 101 -8.32 13.92 5.67
C HIS A 101 -7.31 14.68 6.53
N ILE A 102 -6.51 15.50 5.88
CA ILE A 102 -5.54 16.36 6.55
C ILE A 102 -5.95 17.82 6.46
N THR A 103 -5.69 18.55 7.54
CA THR A 103 -5.83 20.01 7.55
C THR A 103 -4.67 20.66 6.80
N GLU A 104 -4.80 21.94 6.46
CA GLU A 104 -3.70 22.69 5.83
C GLU A 104 -2.43 22.69 6.70
N ALA A 105 -2.56 22.81 8.02
CA ALA A 105 -1.42 22.74 8.93
C ALA A 105 -0.70 21.37 8.87
N GLN A 106 -1.47 20.28 8.82
CA GLN A 106 -0.91 18.93 8.68
C GLN A 106 -0.27 18.72 7.30
N TYR A 107 -0.86 19.30 6.25
CA TYR A 107 -0.26 19.31 4.92
C TYR A 107 1.09 20.03 4.91
N GLN A 108 1.17 21.23 5.46
CA GLN A 108 2.43 21.98 5.56
C GLN A 108 3.48 21.22 6.36
N ALA A 109 3.09 20.54 7.45
CA ALA A 109 3.98 19.67 8.20
C ALA A 109 4.50 18.50 7.36
N MET A 110 3.64 17.86 6.56
CA MET A 110 4.05 16.78 5.65
C MET A 110 4.94 17.28 4.51
N VAL A 111 4.72 18.49 4.00
CA VAL A 111 5.57 19.11 2.97
C VAL A 111 6.95 19.45 3.53
N ALA A 112 7.01 19.89 4.79
CA ALA A 112 8.27 20.19 5.48
C ALA A 112 9.06 18.91 5.81
N ASP A 113 8.40 17.88 6.35
CA ASP A 113 9.00 16.58 6.63
C ASP A 113 7.99 15.43 6.46
N PRO A 114 8.01 14.69 5.35
CA PRO A 114 7.12 13.55 5.13
C PRO A 114 7.59 12.25 5.82
N SER A 115 8.83 12.20 6.32
CA SER A 115 9.48 11.01 6.87
C SER A 115 8.70 10.31 7.99
N PRO A 116 7.99 11.02 8.89
CA PRO A 116 7.20 10.38 9.94
C PRO A 116 6.04 9.50 9.43
N TRP A 117 5.56 9.73 8.20
CA TRP A 117 4.39 9.05 7.64
C TRP A 117 4.73 8.04 6.56
N ILE A 118 5.72 8.35 5.73
CA ILE A 118 6.11 7.51 4.59
C ILE A 118 7.54 6.99 4.68
N GLY A 119 8.26 7.29 5.77
CA GLY A 119 9.64 6.87 5.98
C GLY A 119 10.64 7.74 5.22
N HIS A 120 11.93 7.57 5.53
CA HIS A 120 13.01 8.25 4.81
C HIS A 120 13.16 7.72 3.38
N GLN A 121 13.46 8.63 2.46
CA GLN A 121 13.77 8.31 1.06
C GLN A 121 15.00 7.39 0.93
N ASP A 122 15.88 7.33 1.93
CA ASP A 122 17.11 6.51 1.88
C ASP A 122 16.89 5.00 2.11
N ALA A 123 15.67 4.58 2.48
CA ALA A 123 15.30 3.15 2.46
C ALA A 123 14.87 2.67 1.07
N ILE A 124 14.84 3.59 0.10
CA ILE A 124 14.67 3.31 -1.32
C ILE A 124 16.08 2.96 -1.81
N GLY A 125 16.30 1.70 -2.16
CA GLY A 125 17.50 1.34 -2.89
C GLY A 125 17.64 2.30 -4.07
N GLU A 126 18.84 2.86 -4.19
CA GLU A 126 19.32 3.50 -5.41
C GLU A 126 19.12 2.53 -6.58
N GLU A 127 17.96 2.54 -7.21
CA GLU A 127 17.89 2.29 -8.64
C GLU A 127 18.09 3.66 -9.27
N GLY A 128 19.37 3.93 -9.56
CA GLY A 128 19.76 5.04 -10.39
C GLY A 128 19.09 4.88 -11.75
N ASP A 129 18.10 5.72 -12.02
CA ASP A 129 17.86 6.21 -13.37
C ASP A 129 18.96 7.25 -13.64
N ALA A 130 20.18 6.73 -13.81
CA ALA A 130 21.25 7.44 -14.48
C ALA A 130 20.97 7.28 -15.98
N ASP A 131 20.56 8.38 -16.59
CA ASP A 131 20.91 8.82 -17.94
C ASP A 131 21.03 7.75 -19.05
N ASP A 132 20.12 7.81 -20.02
CA ASP A 132 20.50 7.55 -21.42
C ASP A 132 19.90 8.68 -22.27
N THR A 133 20.73 9.72 -22.40
CA THR A 133 20.95 10.63 -23.56
C THR A 133 19.90 10.64 -24.68
#